data_AF-A0A4U0WFJ7-F1
#
_entry.id   AF-A0A4U0WFJ7-F1
#
_cell.length_a   1.000
_cell.length_b   1.000
_cell.length_c   1.000
_cell.angle_alpha   90.00
_cell.angle_beta   90.00
_cell.angle_gamma   90.00
#
_symmetry.space_group_name_H-M   'P 1'
#
loop_
_entity.id
_entity.type
_entity.pdbx_description
1 polymer ?
#
loop_
_entity_poly.entity_id
_entity_poly.type
_entity_poly.pdbx_seq_one_letter_code
_entity_poly.pdbx_strand_id
1 'polypeptide(L)'
;MSYPMAVELPAEDVTPSSPRQRPQPRLLSSSYRQRVSGEEKFAVVASDEFPQVLDADSMSGRSGEYRRSSEAYGGDPRGSNGSINPPRMSADSYPQRTSPPPLPPKTPIPYSPSAQQRYGTISALPLANNLPYPDTDGPPPVVNMARKPEYGIQKEYQRKRSIAKSARKHQAQAQALLSAGIGQATSSGVTTAVQSVEDMNENTDSTPRITLVGAGTIGLSFAALHLQHLSDPSHLTIYDTRPDLSDYDLSTLPRYLPPSHASLAQRVHLASDLPSAVSSASIIQEQGPENVAFKTDIWASVERHAPRDTLFWSSTSGIPASAQSAQMQDPSRLLVVHPYNPPHVMPLLEIVPSPRTAPAAVERTLAFWRERGRTPVVIKKECTGFVANRLAFALLREGVHLVAEGVVTVEEVDRIVETSMGPRWAVAGPFRSYHAGGGKGGLEAFFANIGGTVQGCWEDSGRENVGDGWEEEVFRQTREAYGEVDVAMRDRITKRVLEVIAEEKNRK
;
A
#
# COMPACT_ATOMS: atom_id res chain seq x y z
N MET A 1 21.83 -17.39 -11.48
CA MET A 1 20.39 -17.31 -11.82
C MET A 1 19.90 -15.97 -11.30
N SER A 2 19.79 -14.98 -12.20
CA SER A 2 19.34 -13.63 -11.85
C SER A 2 17.82 -13.59 -11.90
N TYR A 3 17.19 -13.10 -10.84
CA TYR A 3 15.77 -12.77 -10.82
C TYR A 3 15.51 -11.58 -11.77
N PRO A 4 14.46 -11.61 -12.60
CA PRO A 4 14.03 -10.41 -13.31
C PRO A 4 13.43 -9.44 -12.29
N MET A 5 14.17 -8.38 -12.01
CA MET A 5 13.77 -7.28 -11.13
C MET A 5 12.85 -6.33 -11.88
N ALA A 6 11.84 -5.79 -11.20
CA ALA A 6 11.07 -4.66 -11.70
C ALA A 6 12.01 -3.47 -11.89
N VAL A 7 12.25 -3.09 -13.15
CA VAL A 7 12.97 -1.88 -13.52
C VAL A 7 11.92 -0.82 -13.82
N GLU A 8 11.89 0.26 -13.05
CA GLU A 8 11.16 1.47 -13.45
C GLU A 8 11.82 2.05 -14.71
N LEU A 9 11.04 2.20 -15.78
CA LEU A 9 11.51 2.82 -17.02
C LEU A 9 11.63 4.36 -16.83
N PRO A 10 12.72 4.99 -17.30
CA PRO A 10 12.86 6.44 -17.28
C PRO A 10 11.89 7.11 -18.27
N ALA A 11 11.44 8.32 -17.92
CA ALA A 11 10.67 9.19 -18.80
C ALA A 11 11.61 10.14 -19.56
N GLU A 12 11.91 9.84 -20.82
CA GLU A 12 12.58 10.69 -21.82
C GLU A 12 11.94 10.35 -23.18
N ASP A 13 11.65 11.22 -24.17
CA ASP A 13 11.94 12.62 -24.47
C ASP A 13 10.86 13.11 -25.46
N VAL A 14 10.27 14.30 -25.28
CA VAL A 14 9.29 14.89 -26.22
C VAL A 14 9.91 16.07 -26.97
N THR A 15 10.15 15.91 -28.27
CA THR A 15 10.21 17.03 -29.22
C THR A 15 8.80 17.42 -29.67
N PRO A 16 8.43 18.72 -29.74
CA PRO A 16 7.08 19.11 -30.11
C PRO A 16 6.87 19.05 -31.62
N SER A 17 6.10 18.07 -32.11
CA SER A 17 5.56 18.10 -33.49
C SER A 17 4.16 18.72 -33.53
N SER A 18 3.99 19.69 -34.43
CA SER A 18 2.82 20.54 -34.66
C SER A 18 1.47 19.81 -34.84
N PRO A 19 0.33 20.49 -34.56
CA PRO A 19 -0.98 19.84 -34.50
C PRO A 19 -1.51 19.48 -35.89
N ARG A 20 -1.67 18.18 -36.15
CA ARG A 20 -2.55 17.69 -37.23
C ARG A 20 -3.98 17.58 -36.70
N GLN A 21 -4.90 18.24 -37.39
CA GLN A 21 -6.35 18.19 -37.14
C GLN A 21 -6.85 16.74 -37.14
N ARG A 22 -7.44 16.29 -36.03
CA ARG A 22 -8.19 15.02 -35.96
C ARG A 22 -9.62 15.25 -36.48
N PRO A 23 -10.17 14.34 -37.31
CA PRO A 23 -11.57 14.38 -37.70
C PRO A 23 -12.48 13.96 -36.53
N GLN A 24 -13.62 14.64 -36.38
CA GLN A 24 -14.63 14.33 -35.37
C GLN A 24 -15.24 12.93 -35.57
N PRO A 25 -15.55 12.17 -34.49
CA PRO A 25 -16.27 10.92 -34.62
C PRO A 25 -17.74 11.16 -34.96
N ARG A 26 -18.20 10.50 -36.03
CA ARG A 26 -19.60 10.48 -36.46
C ARG A 26 -20.45 9.70 -35.45
N LEU A 27 -21.50 10.34 -34.95
CA LEU A 27 -22.61 9.71 -34.24
C LEU A 27 -23.44 8.86 -35.23
N LEU A 28 -23.50 7.55 -35.02
CA LEU A 28 -24.48 6.61 -35.59
C LEU A 28 -24.63 5.45 -34.58
N SER A 29 -25.78 4.87 -34.29
CA SER A 29 -27.19 5.16 -34.59
C SER A 29 -28.04 4.32 -33.62
N SER A 30 -29.26 4.78 -33.34
CA SER A 30 -30.26 4.06 -32.54
C SER A 30 -30.83 2.86 -33.31
N SER A 31 -30.40 1.65 -33.00
CA SER A 31 -31.14 0.43 -33.36
C SER A 31 -30.67 -0.79 -32.57
N TYR A 32 -31.17 -0.94 -31.34
CA TYR A 32 -31.29 -2.27 -30.72
C TYR A 32 -32.67 -2.40 -30.10
N ARG A 33 -33.60 -2.92 -30.90
CA ARG A 33 -34.95 -3.28 -30.47
C ARG A 33 -35.25 -4.65 -31.06
N GLN A 34 -34.90 -5.72 -30.34
CA GLN A 34 -35.48 -7.04 -30.61
C GLN A 34 -35.58 -7.90 -29.33
N ARG A 35 -36.85 -8.08 -28.94
CA ARG A 35 -37.51 -9.22 -28.28
C ARG A 35 -36.65 -10.24 -27.55
N VAL A 36 -36.81 -10.28 -26.23
CA VAL A 36 -36.54 -11.47 -25.40
C VAL A 36 -37.86 -12.26 -25.29
N SER A 37 -37.86 -13.47 -25.87
CA SER A 37 -38.83 -14.52 -25.56
C SER A 37 -38.48 -15.16 -24.21
N GLY A 38 -39.51 -15.60 -23.49
CA GLY A 38 -39.42 -16.00 -22.09
C GLY A 38 -38.57 -17.24 -21.78
N GLU A 39 -38.32 -17.34 -20.47
CA GLU A 39 -37.74 -18.46 -19.71
C GLU A 39 -36.22 -18.64 -19.76
N GLU A 40 -35.52 -17.81 -18.99
CA GLU A 40 -34.37 -18.22 -18.15
C GLU A 40 -34.10 -17.11 -17.12
N LYS A 41 -34.38 -17.38 -15.83
CA LYS A 41 -34.13 -16.45 -14.73
C LYS A 41 -32.76 -16.72 -14.12
N PHE A 42 -31.71 -16.11 -14.67
CA PHE A 42 -30.51 -15.79 -13.91
C PHE A 42 -30.49 -14.29 -13.69
N ALA A 43 -30.85 -13.85 -12.50
CA ALA A 43 -30.64 -12.48 -12.09
C ALA A 43 -29.13 -12.30 -11.84
N VAL A 44 -28.44 -11.69 -12.81
CA VAL A 44 -27.16 -11.03 -12.57
C VAL A 44 -27.45 -9.92 -11.57
N VAL A 45 -27.01 -10.09 -10.33
CA VAL A 45 -27.02 -9.02 -9.34
C VAL A 45 -25.90 -8.05 -9.71
N ALA A 46 -26.22 -7.15 -10.64
CA ALA A 46 -25.69 -5.80 -10.54
C ALA A 46 -26.45 -5.14 -9.39
N SER A 47 -25.78 -4.92 -8.27
CA SER A 47 -26.28 -3.98 -7.27
C SER A 47 -25.10 -3.25 -6.64
N ASP A 48 -24.82 -2.09 -7.21
CA ASP A 48 -24.69 -0.88 -6.40
C ASP A 48 -25.73 -0.89 -5.27
N GLU A 49 -25.31 -0.46 -4.07
CA GLU A 49 -26.02 -0.57 -2.78
C GLU A 49 -25.87 -1.93 -2.08
N PHE A 50 -25.00 -1.97 -1.06
CA PHE A 50 -25.02 -3.03 -0.04
C PHE A 50 -26.41 -3.07 0.60
N PRO A 51 -27.10 -4.22 0.64
CA PRO A 51 -28.40 -4.31 1.31
C PRO A 51 -28.25 -3.96 2.79
N GLN A 52 -28.88 -2.89 3.24
CA GLN A 52 -29.10 -2.65 4.66
C GLN A 52 -30.16 -3.64 5.14
N VAL A 53 -29.82 -4.44 6.15
CA VAL A 53 -30.80 -5.27 6.86
C VAL A 53 -31.75 -4.32 7.60
N LEU A 54 -33.01 -4.25 7.16
CA LEU A 54 -34.08 -3.62 7.94
C LEU A 54 -34.29 -4.46 9.21
N ASP A 55 -34.11 -3.84 10.38
CA ASP A 55 -34.45 -4.47 11.65
C ASP A 55 -35.95 -4.75 11.71
N ALA A 56 -36.32 -5.99 12.02
CA ALA A 56 -37.71 -6.46 12.10
C ALA A 56 -38.47 -6.00 13.36
N ASP A 57 -37.97 -4.98 14.08
CA ASP A 57 -38.53 -4.51 15.37
C ASP A 57 -38.94 -3.03 15.37
N SER A 58 -39.31 -2.47 14.22
CA SER A 58 -39.93 -1.12 14.15
C SER A 58 -41.22 -1.08 13.34
N MET A 59 -42.17 -1.97 13.63
CA MET A 59 -43.56 -1.82 13.20
C MET A 59 -44.52 -2.11 14.36
N SER A 60 -44.53 -1.22 15.35
CA SER A 60 -45.66 -1.10 16.28
C SER A 60 -46.13 0.35 16.32
N GLY A 61 -47.31 0.59 15.74
CA GLY A 61 -48.12 1.76 16.02
C GLY A 61 -48.08 2.84 14.95
N ARG A 62 -49.10 2.87 14.08
CA ARG A 62 -50.21 3.82 14.21
C ARG A 62 -51.20 3.61 13.04
N SER A 63 -52.46 3.46 13.44
CA SER A 63 -53.67 3.56 12.65
C SER A 63 -53.75 4.88 11.86
N GLY A 64 -54.16 4.82 10.59
CA GLY A 64 -54.44 6.01 9.80
C GLY A 64 -54.94 5.69 8.38
N GLU A 65 -56.26 5.51 8.27
CA GLU A 65 -57.12 5.80 7.11
C GLU A 65 -56.63 5.50 5.69
N TYR A 66 -57.10 4.37 5.15
CA TYR A 66 -57.14 4.09 3.72
C TYR A 66 -58.33 4.81 3.06
N ARG A 67 -58.07 5.83 2.23
CA ARG A 67 -59.09 6.46 1.38
C ARG A 67 -59.11 5.76 0.03
N ARG A 68 -60.23 5.11 -0.27
CA ARG A 68 -60.55 4.46 -1.56
C ARG A 68 -60.59 5.48 -2.71
N SER A 69 -60.10 5.07 -3.88
CA SER A 69 -60.66 5.47 -5.16
C SER A 69 -61.03 4.22 -5.95
N SER A 70 -62.33 4.11 -6.17
CA SER A 70 -63.09 3.12 -6.93
C SER A 70 -62.78 3.18 -8.42
N GLU A 71 -62.75 2.03 -9.08
CA GLU A 71 -63.41 1.86 -10.38
C GLU A 71 -63.88 0.41 -10.55
N ALA A 72 -65.08 0.31 -11.08
CA ALA A 72 -65.99 -0.83 -10.97
C ALA A 72 -66.01 -1.64 -12.27
N TYR A 73 -66.18 -2.96 -12.15
CA TYR A 73 -67.03 -3.73 -13.07
C TYR A 73 -67.70 -4.85 -12.28
N GLY A 74 -69.03 -4.86 -12.33
CA GLY A 74 -69.90 -5.77 -11.59
C GLY A 74 -70.16 -7.10 -12.28
N GLY A 75 -70.70 -8.04 -11.51
CA GLY A 75 -71.18 -9.35 -11.95
C GLY A 75 -71.49 -10.26 -10.75
N ASP A 76 -72.74 -10.22 -10.30
CA ASP A 76 -73.36 -10.97 -9.19
C ASP A 76 -73.76 -12.42 -9.63
N PRO A 77 -74.40 -13.26 -8.80
CA PRO A 77 -73.79 -14.26 -7.92
C PRO A 77 -74.27 -15.71 -8.20
N ARG A 78 -73.62 -16.72 -7.61
CA ARG A 78 -74.30 -17.91 -7.05
C ARG A 78 -73.31 -18.82 -6.30
N GLY A 79 -73.74 -19.27 -5.11
CA GLY A 79 -72.94 -20.01 -4.14
C GLY A 79 -72.54 -21.43 -4.57
N SER A 80 -71.48 -21.96 -3.95
CA SER A 80 -71.59 -23.06 -2.96
C SER A 80 -70.21 -23.60 -2.60
N ASN A 81 -70.06 -23.92 -1.31
CA ASN A 81 -68.88 -24.55 -0.71
C ASN A 81 -68.56 -25.90 -1.36
N GLY A 82 -67.29 -26.12 -1.68
CA GLY A 82 -66.79 -27.42 -2.14
C GLY A 82 -65.28 -27.56 -1.94
N SER A 83 -64.90 -28.15 -0.81
CA SER A 83 -63.55 -28.64 -0.52
C SER A 83 -63.12 -29.67 -1.58
N ILE A 84 -62.05 -29.38 -2.33
CA ILE A 84 -61.38 -30.37 -3.18
C ILE A 84 -59.87 -30.22 -3.02
N ASN A 85 -59.25 -31.19 -2.34
CA ASN A 85 -57.81 -31.42 -2.34
C ASN A 85 -57.36 -31.86 -3.75
N PRO A 86 -56.26 -31.32 -4.32
CA PRO A 86 -55.62 -31.94 -5.47
C PRO A 86 -54.76 -33.15 -5.05
N PRO A 87 -54.67 -34.20 -5.88
CA PRO A 87 -54.11 -35.49 -5.52
C PRO A 87 -52.56 -35.51 -5.50
N ARG A 88 -52.01 -36.32 -4.58
CA ARG A 88 -50.61 -36.79 -4.59
C ARG A 88 -50.33 -37.52 -5.90
N MET A 89 -49.43 -37.00 -6.73
CA MET A 89 -48.84 -37.76 -7.82
C MET A 89 -47.72 -38.67 -7.29
N SER A 90 -47.83 -39.93 -7.68
CA SER A 90 -46.88 -41.02 -7.45
C SER A 90 -45.55 -40.74 -8.14
N ALA A 91 -44.46 -41.02 -7.41
CA ALA A 91 -43.11 -41.10 -7.93
C ALA A 91 -43.01 -42.31 -8.86
N ASP A 92 -42.92 -42.07 -10.17
CA ASP A 92 -42.35 -43.01 -11.15
C ASP A 92 -42.29 -42.31 -12.52
N SER A 93 -41.22 -41.55 -12.76
CA SER A 93 -40.69 -41.21 -14.10
C SER A 93 -39.54 -40.20 -14.00
N TYR A 94 -38.36 -40.68 -13.59
CA TYR A 94 -37.09 -40.03 -13.92
C TYR A 94 -36.13 -41.08 -14.49
N PRO A 95 -35.48 -40.84 -15.64
CA PRO A 95 -34.43 -41.72 -16.13
C PRO A 95 -33.22 -41.66 -15.20
N GLN A 96 -32.78 -42.83 -14.73
CA GLN A 96 -31.56 -42.99 -13.93
C GLN A 96 -30.34 -42.43 -14.69
N ARG A 97 -29.72 -41.37 -14.16
CA ARG A 97 -28.35 -41.01 -14.53
C ARG A 97 -27.40 -42.02 -13.90
N THR A 98 -26.74 -42.83 -14.73
CA THR A 98 -25.63 -43.68 -14.31
C THR A 98 -24.45 -42.80 -13.87
N SER A 99 -23.89 -43.08 -12.69
CA SER A 99 -22.65 -42.47 -12.23
C SER A 99 -21.48 -42.90 -13.15
N PRO A 100 -20.50 -42.03 -13.44
CA PRO A 100 -19.30 -42.44 -14.17
C PRO A 100 -18.48 -43.43 -13.32
N PRO A 101 -17.75 -44.38 -13.94
CA PRO A 101 -16.96 -45.36 -13.21
C PRO A 101 -15.80 -44.70 -12.43
N PRO A 102 -15.37 -45.29 -11.30
CA PRO A 102 -14.28 -44.75 -10.50
C PRO A 102 -12.95 -44.81 -11.27
N LEU A 103 -12.13 -43.76 -11.12
CA LEU A 103 -10.79 -43.69 -11.70
C LEU A 103 -9.90 -44.81 -11.11
N PRO A 104 -9.02 -45.44 -11.93
CA PRO A 104 -8.12 -46.47 -11.44
C PRO A 104 -7.09 -45.92 -10.44
N PRO A 105 -6.62 -46.74 -9.48
CA PRO A 105 -5.65 -46.31 -8.47
C PRO A 105 -4.30 -45.93 -9.12
N LYS A 106 -3.68 -44.85 -8.62
CA LYS A 106 -2.37 -44.37 -9.08
C LYS A 106 -1.29 -45.40 -8.75
N THR A 107 -0.80 -46.11 -9.76
CA THR A 107 0.40 -46.95 -9.66
C THR A 107 1.66 -46.06 -9.64
N PRO A 108 2.59 -46.23 -8.68
CA PRO A 108 3.85 -45.48 -8.66
C PRO A 108 4.77 -45.88 -9.83
N ILE A 109 5.32 -44.89 -10.53
CA ILE A 109 6.34 -45.10 -11.57
C ILE A 109 7.70 -45.32 -10.88
N PRO A 110 8.52 -46.33 -11.27
CA PRO A 110 9.82 -46.56 -10.66
C PRO A 110 10.89 -45.56 -11.11
N TYR A 111 11.72 -45.14 -10.15
CA TYR A 111 12.90 -44.29 -10.31
C TYR A 111 13.98 -45.03 -11.12
N SER A 112 14.59 -44.36 -12.12
CA SER A 112 15.78 -44.87 -12.84
C SER A 112 16.98 -43.95 -12.57
N PRO A 113 18.10 -44.45 -12.02
CA PRO A 113 19.28 -43.63 -11.72
C PRO A 113 20.31 -43.71 -12.85
N SER A 114 20.43 -42.66 -13.66
CA SER A 114 21.59 -42.50 -14.55
C SER A 114 21.87 -41.04 -14.87
N ALA A 115 22.62 -40.37 -14.00
CA ALA A 115 23.43 -39.19 -14.35
C ALA A 115 24.44 -38.88 -13.21
N GLN A 116 25.36 -39.79 -12.96
CA GLN A 116 26.66 -39.41 -12.39
C GLN A 116 27.57 -39.02 -13.55
N GLN A 117 28.00 -37.76 -13.63
CA GLN A 117 29.40 -37.36 -13.83
C GLN A 117 29.54 -35.84 -14.05
N ARG A 118 30.64 -35.30 -13.51
CA ARG A 118 31.16 -33.91 -13.58
C ARG A 118 30.53 -33.03 -12.49
N TYR A 119 31.22 -32.70 -11.40
CA TYR A 119 32.41 -31.85 -11.32
C TYR A 119 33.42 -32.31 -10.24
N GLY A 120 34.68 -31.89 -10.41
CA GLY A 120 35.85 -32.42 -9.71
C GLY A 120 36.17 -31.84 -8.32
N THR A 121 36.87 -32.69 -7.56
CA THR A 121 37.99 -32.44 -6.63
C THR A 121 38.06 -31.12 -5.85
N ILE A 122 37.75 -31.20 -4.56
CA ILE A 122 38.39 -30.40 -3.49
C ILE A 122 39.03 -31.38 -2.48
N SER A 123 40.25 -31.04 -2.06
CA SER A 123 41.16 -31.80 -1.20
C SER A 123 40.64 -32.03 0.22
N ALA A 124 40.95 -33.22 0.76
CA ALA A 124 40.75 -33.70 2.14
C ALA A 124 41.77 -33.07 3.13
N LEU A 125 41.68 -33.05 4.47
CA LEU A 125 41.38 -34.03 5.57
C LEU A 125 41.29 -33.25 6.94
N PRO A 126 41.09 -33.84 8.16
CA PRO A 126 40.41 -35.09 8.59
C PRO A 126 39.46 -34.93 9.82
N LEU A 127 38.70 -36.02 10.09
CA LEU A 127 37.85 -36.32 11.26
C LEU A 127 38.62 -36.80 12.51
N ALA A 128 38.06 -36.53 13.70
CA ALA A 128 38.01 -37.35 14.94
C ALA A 128 37.18 -36.54 15.99
N ASN A 129 36.28 -37.01 16.87
CA ASN A 129 35.94 -38.32 17.44
C ASN A 129 34.50 -38.31 18.04
N ASN A 130 33.93 -39.52 18.13
CA ASN A 130 32.66 -40.07 18.68
C ASN A 130 32.01 -39.45 19.96
N LEU A 131 30.68 -39.16 19.97
CA LEU A 131 29.46 -39.91 20.50
C LEU A 131 29.17 -39.70 22.02
N PRO A 132 27.96 -39.97 22.63
CA PRO A 132 26.71 -40.64 22.12
C PRO A 132 25.27 -40.14 22.60
N TYR A 133 24.22 -40.54 21.84
CA TYR A 133 22.78 -40.88 22.17
C TYR A 133 21.75 -39.82 22.69
N PRO A 134 20.40 -40.03 22.56
CA PRO A 134 19.63 -41.01 21.76
C PRO A 134 18.45 -40.46 20.91
N ASP A 135 18.09 -41.25 19.89
CA ASP A 135 16.76 -41.28 19.25
C ASP A 135 15.72 -41.81 20.26
N THR A 136 14.87 -40.93 20.77
CA THR A 136 13.42 -41.07 21.03
C THR A 136 13.02 -39.97 22.01
N ASP A 137 12.47 -38.87 21.50
CA ASP A 137 11.56 -38.01 22.25
C ASP A 137 10.64 -37.29 21.25
N GLY A 138 9.34 -37.40 21.49
CA GLY A 138 8.30 -36.79 20.65
C GLY A 138 8.38 -35.26 20.59
N PRO A 139 7.53 -34.61 19.78
CA PRO A 139 7.55 -33.16 19.65
C PRO A 139 7.39 -32.49 21.03
N PRO A 140 8.17 -31.44 21.34
CA PRO A 140 8.17 -30.83 22.67
C PRO A 140 6.79 -30.22 22.98
N PRO A 141 6.40 -30.14 24.26
CA PRO A 141 5.07 -29.70 24.66
C PRO A 141 4.83 -28.23 24.32
N VAL A 142 3.61 -27.94 23.88
CA VAL A 142 3.06 -26.59 23.73
C VAL A 142 3.06 -25.91 25.09
N VAL A 143 4.05 -25.06 25.35
CA VAL A 143 4.05 -24.18 26.52
C VAL A 143 3.28 -22.91 26.17
N ASN A 144 2.03 -22.90 26.63
CA ASN A 144 1.15 -21.75 26.63
C ASN A 144 1.66 -20.73 27.67
N MET A 145 2.38 -19.70 27.24
CA MET A 145 2.76 -18.55 28.08
C MET A 145 2.25 -17.25 27.45
N ALA A 146 0.96 -17.01 27.63
CA ALA A 146 0.43 -15.66 27.61
C ALA A 146 0.88 -14.92 28.89
N ARG A 147 1.80 -13.96 28.76
CA ARG A 147 1.85 -12.78 29.64
C ARG A 147 2.12 -11.53 28.80
N LYS A 148 1.05 -10.75 28.62
CA LYS A 148 1.02 -9.42 27.98
C LYS A 148 1.98 -8.44 28.69
N PRO A 149 2.58 -7.51 27.94
CA PRO A 149 2.71 -6.14 28.42
C PRO A 149 2.31 -5.13 27.33
N GLU A 150 1.07 -5.15 26.85
CA GLU A 150 0.61 -4.19 25.81
C GLU A 150 -0.33 -3.09 26.32
N TYR A 151 -0.57 -2.96 27.63
CA TYR A 151 -1.52 -1.94 28.15
C TYR A 151 -0.87 -0.64 28.69
N GLY A 152 0.46 -0.55 28.75
CA GLY A 152 1.17 0.62 29.30
C GLY A 152 1.49 1.73 28.29
N ILE A 153 1.94 1.37 27.10
CA ILE A 153 2.55 2.31 26.14
C ILE A 153 1.50 3.25 25.53
N GLN A 154 0.30 2.74 25.22
CA GLN A 154 -0.80 3.55 24.68
C GLN A 154 -1.39 4.53 25.71
N LYS A 155 -1.48 4.15 26.99
CA LYS A 155 -1.95 5.06 28.05
C LYS A 155 -0.94 6.17 28.34
N GLU A 156 0.36 5.86 28.34
CA GLU A 156 1.39 6.88 28.56
C GLU A 156 1.49 7.86 27.38
N TYR A 157 1.36 7.37 26.14
CA TYR A 157 1.28 8.22 24.95
C TYR A 157 0.04 9.14 24.96
N GLN A 158 -1.13 8.60 25.32
CA GLN A 158 -2.35 9.40 25.45
C GLN A 158 -2.25 10.43 26.59
N ARG A 159 -1.60 10.09 27.71
CA ARG A 159 -1.34 11.00 28.84
C ARG A 159 -0.37 12.12 28.47
N LYS A 160 0.73 11.82 27.75
CA LYS A 160 1.67 12.85 27.25
C LYS A 160 0.98 13.80 26.26
N ARG A 161 0.09 13.28 25.40
CA ARG A 161 -0.72 14.08 24.47
C ARG A 161 -1.75 14.97 25.17
N SER A 162 -2.38 14.49 26.26
CA SER A 162 -3.32 15.31 27.04
C SER A 162 -2.63 16.44 27.80
N ILE A 163 -1.44 16.17 28.37
CA ILE A 163 -0.62 17.18 29.05
C ILE A 163 -0.17 18.27 28.05
N ALA A 164 0.32 17.88 26.87
CA ALA A 164 0.73 18.83 25.83
C ALA A 164 -0.45 19.69 25.32
N LYS A 165 -1.65 19.10 25.16
CA LYS A 165 -2.86 19.84 24.78
C LYS A 165 -3.30 20.82 25.87
N SER A 166 -3.18 20.45 27.15
CA SER A 166 -3.49 21.32 28.28
C SER A 166 -2.50 22.49 28.39
N ALA A 167 -1.21 22.23 28.18
CA ALA A 167 -0.16 23.25 28.21
C ALA A 167 -0.36 24.31 27.11
N ARG A 168 -0.64 23.88 25.87
CA ARG A 168 -0.95 24.81 24.75
C ARG A 168 -2.20 25.66 25.02
N LYS A 169 -3.21 25.09 25.67
CA LYS A 169 -4.44 25.83 26.04
C LYS A 169 -4.15 26.89 27.10
N HIS A 170 -3.35 26.56 28.12
CA HIS A 170 -2.97 27.52 29.16
C HIS A 170 -2.03 28.61 28.62
N GLN A 171 -1.13 28.27 27.70
CA GLN A 171 -0.27 29.25 27.01
C GLN A 171 -1.09 30.22 26.14
N ALA A 172 -2.06 29.72 25.38
CA ALA A 172 -2.97 30.56 24.59
C ALA A 172 -3.85 31.47 25.48
N GLN A 173 -4.31 30.98 26.64
CA GLN A 173 -5.04 31.81 27.60
C GLN A 173 -4.15 32.86 28.27
N ALA A 174 -2.91 32.54 28.61
CA ALA A 174 -1.96 33.49 29.17
C ALA A 174 -1.58 34.59 28.16
N GLN A 175 -1.36 34.23 26.89
CA GLN A 175 -1.13 35.20 25.81
C GLN A 175 -2.36 36.09 25.57
N ALA A 176 -3.57 35.51 25.59
CA ALA A 176 -4.81 36.28 25.43
C ALA A 176 -5.01 37.30 26.56
N LEU A 177 -4.71 36.92 27.81
CA LEU A 177 -4.80 37.80 28.98
C LEU A 177 -3.73 38.91 28.95
N LEU A 178 -2.52 38.61 28.49
CA LEU A 178 -1.45 39.59 28.27
C LEU A 178 -1.82 40.60 27.17
N SER A 179 -2.43 40.14 26.07
CA SER A 179 -2.91 41.03 24.99
C SER A 179 -4.14 41.86 25.37
N ALA A 180 -4.88 41.48 26.42
CA ALA A 180 -6.09 42.17 26.88
C ALA A 180 -5.83 43.22 27.97
N GLY A 181 -4.58 43.40 28.43
CA GLY A 181 -4.20 44.47 29.36
C GLY A 181 -4.82 44.37 30.76
N ILE A 182 -5.22 43.17 31.22
CA ILE A 182 -5.84 42.98 32.54
C ILE A 182 -4.81 42.47 33.56
N GLY A 183 -4.34 43.37 34.44
CA GLY A 183 -4.04 43.09 35.85
C GLY A 183 -2.66 42.52 36.24
N GLN A 184 -1.90 43.30 37.02
CA GLN A 184 -0.76 42.87 37.83
C GLN A 184 -1.18 41.91 38.97
N ALA A 185 -0.42 40.84 39.21
CA ALA A 185 -0.36 40.16 40.50
C ALA A 185 1.00 39.44 40.72
N THR A 186 1.76 39.99 41.65
CA THR A 186 2.73 39.36 42.58
C THR A 186 3.80 38.40 42.02
N SER A 187 4.99 38.97 41.88
CA SER A 187 6.29 38.32 41.77
C SER A 187 6.66 37.54 43.04
N SER A 188 7.13 36.29 42.88
CA SER A 188 8.15 35.60 43.71
C SER A 188 8.18 34.06 43.59
N GLY A 189 7.36 33.45 42.74
CA GLY A 189 7.36 31.99 42.52
C GLY A 189 7.49 31.49 41.07
N VAL A 190 7.53 32.39 40.10
CA VAL A 190 7.48 32.05 38.66
C VAL A 190 8.86 32.15 37.98
N THR A 191 9.80 32.92 38.54
CA THR A 191 11.08 33.22 37.89
C THR A 191 12.04 32.03 37.80
N THR A 192 11.96 31.06 38.73
CA THR A 192 12.89 29.90 38.74
C THR A 192 12.45 28.76 37.82
N ALA A 193 11.16 28.66 37.50
CA ALA A 193 10.65 27.65 36.56
C ALA A 193 10.73 28.12 35.10
N VAL A 194 10.62 29.43 34.86
CA VAL A 194 10.69 30.00 33.51
C VAL A 194 12.11 29.92 32.94
N GLN A 195 13.16 30.14 33.75
CA GLN A 195 14.56 29.96 33.31
C GLN A 195 14.89 28.50 32.93
N SER A 196 14.38 27.50 33.68
CA SER A 196 14.62 26.08 33.36
C SER A 196 13.86 25.56 32.13
N VAL A 197 12.85 26.30 31.66
CA VAL A 197 12.07 25.97 30.45
C VAL A 197 12.55 26.79 29.25
N GLU A 198 13.09 27.99 29.48
CA GLU A 198 13.79 28.80 28.47
C GLU A 198 15.14 28.16 28.08
N ASP A 199 15.93 27.66 29.05
CA ASP A 199 17.18 26.94 28.78
C ASP A 199 16.98 25.57 28.09
N MET A 200 15.76 25.01 28.11
CA MET A 200 15.39 23.79 27.37
C MET A 200 14.81 24.08 25.97
N ASN A 201 14.55 25.36 25.65
CA ASN A 201 14.04 25.81 24.36
C ASN A 201 15.07 26.61 23.56
N GLU A 202 16.30 26.79 24.06
CA GLU A 202 17.44 27.38 23.32
C GLU A 202 18.20 26.36 22.45
N ASN A 203 17.47 25.55 21.68
CA ASN A 203 18.06 24.89 20.50
C ASN A 203 17.15 25.14 19.29
N THR A 204 16.96 26.41 18.98
CA THR A 204 16.10 26.93 17.91
C THR A 204 16.77 26.92 16.53
N ASP A 205 17.82 26.14 16.33
CA ASP A 205 18.39 25.84 15.00
C ASP A 205 18.41 24.33 14.71
N SER A 206 17.28 23.65 14.93
CA SER A 206 17.18 22.20 14.74
C SER A 206 16.58 21.80 13.37
N THR A 207 16.78 22.61 12.32
CA THR A 207 16.33 22.22 10.98
C THR A 207 17.19 21.05 10.49
N PRO A 208 16.58 19.89 10.14
CA PRO A 208 17.35 18.71 9.77
C PRO A 208 18.17 18.97 8.50
N ARG A 209 19.46 18.63 8.56
CA ARG A 209 20.33 18.51 7.38
C ARG A 209 20.11 17.14 6.75
N ILE A 210 19.69 17.12 5.49
CA ILE A 210 19.29 15.92 4.76
C ILE A 210 20.24 15.73 3.58
N THR A 211 20.81 14.54 3.45
CA THR A 211 21.61 14.17 2.28
C THR A 211 20.89 13.08 1.48
N LEU A 212 20.76 13.29 0.18
CA LEU A 212 20.27 12.30 -0.77
C LEU A 212 21.47 11.71 -1.52
N VAL A 213 21.55 10.39 -1.56
CA VAL A 213 22.57 9.63 -2.28
C VAL A 213 21.90 8.97 -3.48
N GLY A 214 22.01 9.63 -4.63
CA GLY A 214 21.32 9.30 -5.87
C GLY A 214 20.35 10.40 -6.31
N ALA A 215 20.53 10.90 -7.53
CA ALA A 215 19.74 11.95 -8.16
C ALA A 215 18.86 11.39 -9.30
N GLY A 216 18.46 10.12 -9.23
CA GLY A 216 17.46 9.54 -10.13
C GLY A 216 16.03 10.04 -9.85
N THR A 217 15.03 9.48 -10.52
CA THR A 217 13.60 9.84 -10.38
C THR A 217 13.14 9.90 -8.91
N ILE A 218 13.44 8.86 -8.12
CA ILE A 218 13.06 8.80 -6.70
C ILE A 218 13.84 9.83 -5.87
N GLY A 219 15.13 10.00 -6.16
CA GLY A 219 15.99 10.99 -5.51
C GLY A 219 15.47 12.42 -5.71
N LEU A 220 15.24 12.83 -6.96
CA LEU A 220 14.69 14.16 -7.28
C LEU A 220 13.27 14.36 -6.73
N SER A 221 12.44 13.32 -6.71
CA SER A 221 11.12 13.44 -6.10
C SER A 221 11.21 13.62 -4.58
N PHE A 222 12.18 13.00 -3.90
CA PHE A 222 12.43 13.27 -2.48
C PHE A 222 13.04 14.64 -2.26
N ALA A 223 13.94 15.09 -3.14
CA ALA A 223 14.49 16.44 -3.10
C ALA A 223 13.36 17.48 -3.15
N ALA A 224 12.46 17.35 -4.13
CA ALA A 224 11.30 18.23 -4.27
C ALA A 224 10.37 18.17 -3.04
N LEU A 225 10.22 16.99 -2.43
CA LEU A 225 9.45 16.84 -1.20
C LEU A 225 10.11 17.55 -0.02
N HIS A 226 11.39 17.31 0.24
CA HIS A 226 12.11 17.91 1.35
C HIS A 226 12.18 19.44 1.23
N LEU A 227 12.41 19.96 0.02
CA LEU A 227 12.44 21.39 -0.26
C LEU A 227 11.14 22.13 0.09
N GLN A 228 9.98 21.46 0.04
CA GLN A 228 8.71 22.07 0.44
C GLN A 228 8.55 22.20 1.97
N HIS A 229 9.41 21.54 2.75
CA HIS A 229 9.31 21.49 4.22
C HIS A 229 10.55 22.04 4.95
N LEU A 230 11.66 22.28 4.25
CA LEU A 230 12.86 22.86 4.83
C LEU A 230 12.72 24.39 4.92
N SER A 231 13.13 24.96 6.06
CA SER A 231 13.20 26.41 6.25
C SER A 231 14.33 27.03 5.43
N ASP A 232 15.43 26.30 5.26
CA ASP A 232 16.56 26.65 4.41
C ASP A 232 16.83 25.51 3.40
N PRO A 233 16.62 25.75 2.09
CA PRO A 233 16.97 24.80 1.04
C PRO A 233 18.42 24.33 1.04
N SER A 234 19.36 25.12 1.57
CA SER A 234 20.78 24.76 1.65
C SER A 234 21.04 23.57 2.60
N HIS A 235 20.07 23.24 3.46
CA HIS A 235 20.12 22.07 4.33
C HIS A 235 19.84 20.75 3.59
N LEU A 236 19.46 20.81 2.30
CA LEU A 236 19.41 19.66 1.42
C LEU A 236 20.72 19.54 0.65
N THR A 237 21.39 18.40 0.79
CA THR A 237 22.54 18.03 -0.03
C THR A 237 22.17 16.89 -0.98
N ILE A 238 22.58 16.97 -2.24
CA ILE A 238 22.48 15.88 -3.21
C ILE A 238 23.90 15.43 -3.58
N TYR A 239 24.11 14.12 -3.55
CA TYR A 239 25.31 13.47 -4.06
C TYR A 239 24.91 12.41 -5.10
N ASP A 240 25.57 12.44 -6.24
CA ASP A 240 25.43 11.44 -7.30
C ASP A 240 26.79 11.28 -8.00
N THR A 241 27.06 10.11 -8.56
CA THR A 241 28.30 9.82 -9.30
C THR A 241 28.31 10.40 -10.71
N ARG A 242 27.19 10.93 -11.20
CA ARG A 242 27.09 11.50 -12.54
C ARG A 242 27.94 12.78 -12.68
N PRO A 243 28.66 12.96 -13.79
CA PRO A 243 29.54 14.11 -13.99
C PRO A 243 28.78 15.42 -14.28
N ASP A 244 27.54 15.33 -14.74
CA ASP A 244 26.67 16.43 -15.17
C ASP A 244 25.63 16.83 -14.10
N LEU A 245 25.86 16.48 -12.82
CA LEU A 245 24.86 16.63 -11.74
C LEU A 245 24.29 18.05 -11.65
N SER A 246 25.12 19.08 -11.78
CA SER A 246 24.68 20.49 -11.73
C SER A 246 23.68 20.83 -12.83
N ASP A 247 23.99 20.49 -14.08
CA ASP A 247 23.12 20.80 -15.22
C ASP A 247 21.85 19.94 -15.20
N TYR A 248 21.98 18.68 -14.76
CA TYR A 248 20.86 17.77 -14.63
C TYR A 248 19.87 18.21 -13.55
N ASP A 249 20.35 18.58 -12.35
CA ASP A 249 19.49 19.02 -11.25
C ASP A 249 18.74 20.31 -11.63
N LEU A 250 19.45 21.32 -12.15
CA LEU A 250 18.87 22.59 -12.57
C LEU A 250 17.79 22.44 -13.65
N SER A 251 17.91 21.45 -14.54
CA SER A 251 16.96 21.22 -15.63
C SER A 251 15.79 20.31 -15.24
N THR A 252 15.96 19.46 -14.23
CA THR A 252 15.04 18.35 -13.94
C THR A 252 14.31 18.50 -12.61
N LEU A 253 14.97 18.93 -11.54
CA LEU A 253 14.35 19.12 -10.22
C LEU A 253 13.15 20.09 -10.24
N PRO A 254 13.17 21.21 -10.99
CA PRO A 254 12.02 22.11 -11.09
C PRO A 254 10.73 21.43 -11.60
N ARG A 255 10.84 20.33 -12.36
CA ARG A 255 9.69 19.58 -12.90
C ARG A 255 8.92 18.83 -11.81
N TYR A 256 9.57 18.50 -10.69
CA TYR A 256 8.97 17.84 -9.53
C TYR A 256 8.41 18.84 -8.51
N LEU A 257 8.76 20.12 -8.65
CA LEU A 257 8.34 21.17 -7.74
C LEU A 257 7.05 21.85 -8.24
N PRO A 258 6.18 22.31 -7.33
CA PRO A 258 5.13 23.25 -7.71
C PRO A 258 5.74 24.49 -8.39
N PRO A 259 5.07 25.12 -9.37
CA PRO A 259 5.62 26.29 -10.07
C PRO A 259 6.05 27.43 -9.12
N SER A 260 5.36 27.61 -8.00
CA SER A 260 5.70 28.60 -6.96
C SER A 260 7.02 28.33 -6.23
N HIS A 261 7.56 27.12 -6.34
CA HIS A 261 8.73 26.64 -5.61
C HIS A 261 9.91 26.30 -6.53
N ALA A 262 9.79 26.51 -7.85
CA ALA A 262 10.83 26.13 -8.82
C ALA A 262 12.21 26.75 -8.52
N SER A 263 12.26 27.95 -7.95
CA SER A 263 13.51 28.63 -7.57
C SER A 263 14.23 27.99 -6.37
N LEU A 264 13.59 27.05 -5.65
CA LEU A 264 14.26 26.30 -4.58
C LEU A 264 15.35 25.36 -5.12
N ALA A 265 15.21 24.87 -6.35
CA ALA A 265 16.19 23.96 -6.96
C ALA A 265 17.60 24.59 -7.02
N GLN A 266 17.69 25.88 -7.31
CA GLN A 266 18.96 26.62 -7.39
C GLN A 266 19.67 26.79 -6.03
N ARG A 267 19.03 26.41 -4.93
CA ARG A 267 19.54 26.60 -3.55
C ARG A 267 19.92 25.29 -2.86
N VAL A 268 19.84 24.17 -3.57
CA VAL A 268 20.30 22.87 -3.08
C VAL A 268 21.83 22.83 -3.10
N HIS A 269 22.43 22.21 -2.09
CA HIS A 269 23.86 21.96 -2.06
C HIS A 269 24.20 20.69 -2.87
N LEU A 270 25.07 20.80 -3.87
CA LEU A 270 25.54 19.65 -4.65
C LEU A 270 26.94 19.27 -4.18
N ALA A 271 27.09 18.06 -3.64
CA ALA A 271 28.37 17.59 -3.13
C ALA A 271 29.21 16.92 -4.23
N SER A 272 30.52 17.18 -4.22
CA SER A 272 31.49 16.59 -5.16
C SER A 272 31.89 15.14 -4.82
N ASP A 273 31.72 14.74 -3.57
CA ASP A 273 32.17 13.46 -3.05
C ASP A 273 31.30 13.00 -1.87
N LEU A 274 31.28 11.69 -1.64
CA LEU A 274 30.46 11.08 -0.60
C LEU A 274 30.85 11.56 0.82
N PRO A 275 32.14 11.62 1.22
CA PRO A 275 32.53 12.11 2.54
C PRO A 275 32.01 13.51 2.86
N SER A 276 32.19 14.47 1.96
CA SER A 276 31.70 15.83 2.16
C SER A 276 30.16 15.87 2.23
N ALA A 277 29.48 15.08 1.40
CA ALA A 277 28.02 15.00 1.35
C ALA A 277 27.38 14.55 2.67
N VAL A 278 28.01 13.63 3.40
CA VAL A 278 27.39 12.97 4.57
C VAL A 278 27.87 13.49 5.92
N SER A 279 29.00 14.22 5.95
CA SER A 279 29.72 14.62 7.17
C SER A 279 28.91 15.46 8.16
N SER A 280 27.92 16.21 7.69
CA SER A 280 27.06 17.06 8.53
C SER A 280 25.57 16.65 8.52
N ALA A 281 25.26 15.50 7.93
CA ALA A 281 23.90 15.05 7.72
C ALA A 281 23.28 14.52 9.01
N SER A 282 22.06 14.96 9.31
CA SER A 282 21.21 14.38 10.37
C SER A 282 20.37 13.20 9.86
N ILE A 283 20.11 13.19 8.55
CA ILE A 283 19.38 12.15 7.82
C ILE A 283 20.13 11.91 6.51
N ILE A 284 20.38 10.65 6.18
CA ILE A 284 20.90 10.24 4.88
C ILE A 284 19.91 9.29 4.26
N GLN A 285 19.52 9.58 3.04
CA GLN A 285 18.59 8.77 2.27
C GLN A 285 19.25 8.29 0.98
N GLU A 286 19.22 6.99 0.74
CA GLU A 286 19.88 6.33 -0.38
C GLU A 286 18.85 5.87 -1.41
N GLN A 287 19.07 6.27 -2.67
CA GLN A 287 18.23 5.98 -3.85
C GLN A 287 19.07 5.47 -5.03
N GLY A 288 20.21 4.83 -4.76
CA GLY A 288 21.05 4.21 -5.77
C GLY A 288 20.48 2.88 -6.29
N PRO A 289 21.24 2.17 -7.13
CA PRO A 289 20.80 0.96 -7.81
C PRO A 289 20.19 -0.11 -6.87
N GLU A 290 19.16 -0.81 -7.38
CA GLU A 290 18.49 -1.90 -6.67
C GLU A 290 19.34 -3.19 -6.71
N ASN A 291 20.51 -3.12 -6.09
CA ASN A 291 21.51 -4.18 -6.06
C ASN A 291 22.07 -4.35 -4.64
N VAL A 292 22.07 -5.59 -4.13
CA VAL A 292 22.48 -5.88 -2.74
C VAL A 292 23.96 -5.55 -2.49
N ALA A 293 24.86 -5.86 -3.43
CA ALA A 293 26.29 -5.59 -3.26
C ALA A 293 26.55 -4.08 -3.19
N PHE A 294 25.97 -3.31 -4.14
CA PHE A 294 26.03 -1.85 -4.11
C PHE A 294 25.52 -1.28 -2.77
N LYS A 295 24.34 -1.69 -2.33
CA LYS A 295 23.73 -1.18 -1.09
C LYS A 295 24.56 -1.55 0.15
N THR A 296 25.19 -2.72 0.15
CA THR A 296 26.08 -3.13 1.24
C THR A 296 27.31 -2.23 1.31
N ASP A 297 27.95 -1.96 0.17
CA ASP A 297 29.19 -1.18 0.09
C ASP A 297 28.95 0.31 0.35
N ILE A 298 27.84 0.87 -0.13
CA ILE A 298 27.51 2.29 0.06
C ILE A 298 27.21 2.59 1.53
N TRP A 299 26.47 1.74 2.25
CA TRP A 299 26.16 1.98 3.67
C TRP A 299 27.40 1.90 4.55
N ALA A 300 28.30 0.95 4.30
CA ALA A 300 29.59 0.91 4.99
C ALA A 300 30.43 2.18 4.72
N SER A 301 30.34 2.74 3.52
CA SER A 301 31.03 3.97 3.15
C SER A 301 30.42 5.22 3.77
N VAL A 302 29.08 5.32 3.77
CA VAL A 302 28.32 6.37 4.45
C VAL A 302 28.62 6.37 5.95
N GLU A 303 28.60 5.21 6.59
CA GLU A 303 28.81 5.07 8.03
C GLU A 303 30.18 5.60 8.49
N ARG A 304 31.23 5.45 7.67
CA ARG A 304 32.58 5.93 8.00
C ARG A 304 32.67 7.45 8.14
N HIS A 305 31.78 8.19 7.47
CA HIS A 305 31.86 9.65 7.37
C HIS A 305 30.67 10.36 8.02
N ALA A 306 29.55 9.68 8.20
CA ALA A 306 28.34 10.25 8.79
C ALA A 306 28.46 10.40 10.34
N PRO A 307 27.85 11.45 10.93
CA PRO A 307 27.74 11.58 12.38
C PRO A 307 27.09 10.35 13.05
N ARG A 308 27.37 10.15 14.35
CA ARG A 308 26.89 8.98 15.11
C ARG A 308 25.36 8.91 15.25
N ASP A 309 24.67 10.03 15.32
CA ASP A 309 23.22 10.06 15.55
C ASP A 309 22.37 10.19 14.27
N THR A 310 23.02 10.11 13.10
CA THR A 310 22.39 10.21 11.77
C THR A 310 21.45 9.05 11.51
N LEU A 311 20.26 9.33 10.99
CA LEU A 311 19.32 8.30 10.51
C LEU A 311 19.71 7.87 9.09
N PHE A 312 19.72 6.56 8.84
CA PHE A 312 20.00 6.00 7.52
C PHE A 312 18.73 5.38 6.94
N TRP A 313 18.31 5.87 5.78
CA TRP A 313 17.09 5.48 5.09
C TRP A 313 17.43 4.92 3.71
N SER A 314 17.14 3.64 3.47
CA SER A 314 17.17 3.12 2.10
C SER A 314 15.80 3.28 1.43
N SER A 315 15.77 3.70 0.17
CA SER A 315 14.54 3.76 -0.64
C SER A 315 14.33 2.55 -1.54
N THR A 316 15.00 1.44 -1.25
CA THR A 316 14.78 0.14 -1.92
C THR A 316 13.30 -0.26 -1.94
N SER A 317 12.90 -1.00 -2.97
CA SER A 317 11.53 -1.53 -3.16
C SER A 317 11.39 -2.99 -2.73
N GLY A 318 12.49 -3.66 -2.34
CA GLY A 318 12.39 -5.04 -1.89
C GLY A 318 13.59 -5.65 -1.16
N ILE A 319 14.73 -4.95 -1.02
CA ILE A 319 15.92 -5.48 -0.35
C ILE A 319 15.81 -5.25 1.17
N PRO A 320 15.79 -6.29 2.01
CA PRO A 320 15.77 -6.13 3.47
C PRO A 320 16.94 -5.28 4.00
N ALA A 321 16.69 -4.41 4.99
CA ALA A 321 17.73 -3.64 5.67
C ALA A 321 18.77 -4.52 6.37
N SER A 322 18.38 -5.73 6.81
CA SER A 322 19.34 -6.73 7.32
C SER A 322 20.37 -7.16 6.28
N ALA A 323 19.99 -7.29 5.00
CA ALA A 323 20.90 -7.61 3.92
C ALA A 323 21.84 -6.44 3.58
N GLN A 324 21.29 -5.22 3.59
CA GLN A 324 22.05 -3.99 3.28
C GLN A 324 23.08 -3.64 4.36
N SER A 325 22.78 -3.94 5.63
CA SER A 325 23.64 -3.60 6.77
C SER A 325 24.75 -4.64 7.03
N ALA A 326 25.03 -5.55 6.10
CA ALA A 326 25.94 -6.67 6.34
C ALA A 326 27.38 -6.24 6.66
N GLN A 327 27.85 -5.11 6.11
CA GLN A 327 29.19 -4.57 6.35
C GLN A 327 29.22 -3.38 7.32
N MET A 328 28.08 -2.99 7.88
CA MET A 328 28.01 -1.89 8.85
C MET A 328 28.47 -2.31 10.24
N GLN A 329 29.11 -1.40 10.96
CA GLN A 329 29.48 -1.55 12.37
C GLN A 329 28.28 -1.29 13.29
N ASP A 330 27.47 -0.28 12.99
CA ASP A 330 26.26 0.09 13.72
C ASP A 330 25.02 0.03 12.80
N PRO A 331 24.46 -1.17 12.60
CA PRO A 331 23.25 -1.37 11.81
C PRO A 331 21.98 -0.79 12.48
N SER A 332 22.08 -0.31 13.73
CA SER A 332 20.91 0.12 14.51
C SER A 332 20.23 1.38 13.96
N ARG A 333 20.93 2.11 13.09
CA ARG A 333 20.47 3.37 12.50
C ARG A 333 19.89 3.23 11.09
N LEU A 334 20.04 2.04 10.47
CA LEU A 334 19.51 1.74 9.14
C LEU A 334 18.10 1.17 9.20
N LEU A 335 17.22 1.70 8.36
CA LEU A 335 15.91 1.15 8.04
C LEU A 335 15.51 1.51 6.60
N VAL A 336 14.55 0.78 6.04
CA VAL A 336 13.97 1.15 4.74
C VAL A 336 12.88 2.20 4.96
N VAL A 337 12.90 3.24 4.13
CA VAL A 337 11.82 4.21 3.94
C VAL A 337 11.41 4.14 2.47
N HIS A 338 10.51 3.20 2.17
CA HIS A 338 10.07 2.88 0.81
C HIS A 338 8.93 3.83 0.40
N PRO A 339 9.14 4.68 -0.63
CA PRO A 339 8.10 5.54 -1.18
C PRO A 339 7.25 4.83 -2.23
N TYR A 340 6.25 5.56 -2.72
CA TYR A 340 5.40 5.13 -3.83
C TYR A 340 5.42 6.18 -4.93
N ASN A 341 5.56 5.75 -6.17
CA ASN A 341 5.71 6.66 -7.30
C ASN A 341 4.37 7.34 -7.68
N PRO A 342 4.32 8.67 -7.79
CA PRO A 342 5.37 9.65 -7.48
C PRO A 342 5.49 9.96 -5.98
N PRO A 343 6.70 9.90 -5.36
CA PRO A 343 6.85 10.13 -3.91
C PRO A 343 6.33 11.49 -3.44
N HIS A 344 6.38 12.50 -4.29
CA HIS A 344 5.88 13.84 -3.98
C HIS A 344 4.34 13.90 -3.91
N VAL A 345 3.64 13.03 -4.66
CA VAL A 345 2.17 12.92 -4.68
C VAL A 345 1.67 11.91 -3.65
N MET A 346 2.27 10.72 -3.60
CA MET A 346 1.78 9.62 -2.77
C MET A 346 2.10 9.86 -1.28
N PRO A 347 1.12 9.73 -0.36
CA PRO A 347 1.34 10.02 1.06
C PRO A 347 1.94 8.84 1.83
N LEU A 348 1.81 7.61 1.34
CA LEU A 348 2.26 6.39 2.02
C LEU A 348 3.79 6.28 2.01
N LEU A 349 4.34 5.83 3.14
CA LEU A 349 5.73 5.37 3.25
C LEU A 349 5.73 4.05 4.02
N GLU A 350 6.39 3.02 3.51
CA GLU A 350 6.65 1.81 4.30
C GLU A 350 7.96 1.96 5.07
N ILE A 351 7.88 1.83 6.38
CA ILE A 351 9.02 1.88 7.30
C ILE A 351 9.38 0.45 7.68
N VAL A 352 10.49 -0.06 7.14
CA VAL A 352 10.87 -1.47 7.31
C VAL A 352 12.17 -1.55 8.11
N PRO A 353 12.08 -1.70 9.44
CA PRO A 353 13.26 -1.97 10.27
C PRO A 353 13.76 -3.40 10.07
N SER A 354 15.07 -3.58 10.23
CA SER A 354 15.66 -4.88 10.46
C SER A 354 15.52 -5.30 11.93
N PRO A 355 15.74 -6.57 12.30
CA PRO A 355 15.83 -6.99 13.70
C PRO A 355 16.89 -6.23 14.52
N ARG A 356 17.89 -5.62 13.86
CA ARG A 356 18.97 -4.85 14.51
C ARG A 356 18.68 -3.36 14.59
N THR A 357 17.67 -2.86 13.88
CA THR A 357 17.30 -1.44 13.88
C THR A 357 16.81 -1.02 15.26
N ALA A 358 17.34 0.08 15.80
CA ALA A 358 16.94 0.62 17.08
C ALA A 358 15.48 1.12 17.04
N PRO A 359 14.63 0.80 18.03
CA PRO A 359 13.28 1.35 18.13
C PRO A 359 13.24 2.88 18.09
N ALA A 360 14.26 3.55 18.66
CA ALA A 360 14.37 5.01 18.62
C ALA A 360 14.54 5.56 17.19
N ALA A 361 15.24 4.85 16.29
CA ALA A 361 15.37 5.25 14.89
C ALA A 361 14.03 5.15 14.15
N VAL A 362 13.24 4.11 14.44
CA VAL A 362 11.87 3.95 13.91
C VAL A 362 10.98 5.10 14.40
N GLU A 363 10.95 5.38 15.70
CA GLU A 363 10.11 6.46 16.26
C GLU A 363 10.49 7.85 15.73
N ARG A 364 11.80 8.16 15.63
CA ARG A 364 12.27 9.42 15.02
C ARG A 364 11.83 9.53 13.55
N THR A 365 11.91 8.44 12.80
CA THR A 365 11.48 8.40 11.39
C THR A 365 9.97 8.60 11.28
N LEU A 366 9.18 7.95 12.12
CA LEU A 366 7.72 8.11 12.15
C LEU A 366 7.32 9.55 12.50
N ALA A 367 7.97 10.14 13.49
CA ALA A 367 7.72 11.53 13.90
C ALA A 367 8.04 12.49 12.75
N PHE A 368 9.22 12.34 12.13
CA PHE A 368 9.67 13.18 11.01
C PHE A 368 8.67 13.20 9.85
N TRP A 369 8.18 12.02 9.44
CA TRP A 369 7.29 11.92 8.29
C TRP A 369 5.84 12.33 8.60
N ARG A 370 5.35 12.04 9.81
CA ARG A 370 4.01 12.49 10.24
C ARG A 370 3.92 14.01 10.33
N GLU A 371 4.97 14.67 10.81
CA GLU A 371 5.06 16.13 10.84
C GLU A 371 4.92 16.75 9.44
N ARG A 372 5.42 16.04 8.41
CA ARG A 372 5.37 16.44 6.99
C ARG A 372 4.11 15.97 6.27
N GLY A 373 3.06 15.62 7.02
CA GLY A 373 1.76 15.19 6.47
C GLY A 373 1.80 13.85 5.73
N ARG A 374 2.86 13.05 5.89
CA ARG A 374 2.96 11.72 5.31
C ARG A 374 2.33 10.67 6.23
N THR A 375 2.01 9.52 5.65
CA THR A 375 1.38 8.38 6.33
C THR A 375 2.34 7.21 6.41
N PRO A 376 3.34 7.24 7.31
CA PRO A 376 4.27 6.14 7.45
C PRO A 376 3.61 4.94 8.15
N VAL A 377 3.83 3.74 7.60
CA VAL A 377 3.35 2.47 8.14
C VAL A 377 4.54 1.57 8.45
N VAL A 378 4.64 1.09 9.70
CA VAL A 378 5.73 0.20 10.10
C VAL A 378 5.42 -1.23 9.66
N ILE A 379 6.32 -1.79 8.86
CA ILE A 379 6.31 -3.20 8.49
C ILE A 379 7.04 -3.98 9.58
N LYS A 380 6.28 -4.77 10.34
CA LYS A 380 6.78 -5.40 11.58
C LYS A 380 7.85 -6.48 11.36
N LYS A 381 7.94 -7.01 10.14
CA LYS A 381 8.88 -8.06 9.75
C LYS A 381 9.31 -7.85 8.31
N GLU A 382 10.61 -7.89 8.07
CA GLU A 382 11.15 -7.80 6.71
C GLU A 382 10.60 -8.92 5.83
N CYS A 383 10.13 -8.53 4.64
CA CYS A 383 9.71 -9.46 3.59
C CYS A 383 10.02 -8.86 2.22
N THR A 384 10.31 -9.73 1.24
CA THR A 384 10.54 -9.32 -0.14
C THR A 384 9.32 -8.59 -0.70
N GLY A 385 9.55 -7.41 -1.28
CA GLY A 385 8.50 -6.54 -1.81
C GLY A 385 7.61 -5.90 -0.73
N PHE A 386 7.98 -6.00 0.55
CA PHE A 386 7.26 -5.43 1.68
C PHE A 386 5.76 -5.79 1.65
N VAL A 387 4.83 -4.87 1.86
CA VAL A 387 3.39 -5.20 1.86
C VAL A 387 2.72 -4.74 0.58
N ALA A 388 2.85 -3.48 0.18
CA ALA A 388 2.05 -2.99 -0.93
C ALA A 388 2.46 -3.59 -2.29
N ASN A 389 3.76 -3.80 -2.56
CA ASN A 389 4.16 -4.44 -3.82
C ASN A 389 3.67 -5.90 -3.86
N ARG A 390 3.62 -6.61 -2.72
CA ARG A 390 3.03 -7.95 -2.66
C ARG A 390 1.53 -7.94 -3.01
N LEU A 391 0.78 -6.95 -2.52
CA LEU A 391 -0.63 -6.80 -2.86
C LEU A 391 -0.82 -6.44 -4.34
N ALA A 392 -0.02 -5.51 -4.86
CA ALA A 392 -0.06 -5.10 -6.26
C ALA A 392 0.30 -6.25 -7.20
N PHE A 393 1.38 -6.99 -6.93
CA PHE A 393 1.80 -8.12 -7.76
C PHE A 393 0.91 -9.35 -7.60
N ALA A 394 0.22 -9.53 -6.47
CA ALA A 394 -0.82 -10.55 -6.37
C ALA A 394 -1.99 -10.25 -7.31
N LEU A 395 -2.45 -8.99 -7.36
CA LEU A 395 -3.49 -8.57 -8.31
C LEU A 395 -3.01 -8.67 -9.76
N LEU A 396 -1.79 -8.22 -10.05
CA LEU A 396 -1.22 -8.28 -11.40
C LEU A 396 -1.07 -9.72 -11.87
N ARG A 397 -0.58 -10.64 -11.03
CA ARG A 397 -0.44 -12.04 -11.39
C ARG A 397 -1.79 -12.67 -11.74
N GLU A 398 -2.83 -12.39 -10.96
CA GLU A 398 -4.17 -12.87 -11.29
C GLU A 398 -4.71 -12.24 -12.58
N GLY A 399 -4.45 -10.95 -12.82
CA GLY A 399 -4.79 -10.33 -14.11
C GLY A 399 -4.10 -11.01 -15.29
N VAL A 400 -2.80 -11.31 -15.15
CA VAL A 400 -2.02 -12.06 -16.14
C VAL A 400 -2.62 -13.46 -16.37
N HIS A 401 -2.97 -14.17 -15.30
CA HIS A 401 -3.63 -15.48 -15.40
C HIS A 401 -4.90 -15.42 -16.25
N LEU A 402 -5.81 -14.51 -15.89
CA LEU A 402 -7.11 -14.40 -16.56
C LEU A 402 -6.98 -13.98 -18.03
N VAL A 403 -5.98 -13.15 -18.36
CA VAL A 403 -5.67 -12.80 -19.76
C VAL A 403 -5.07 -13.98 -20.51
N ALA A 404 -4.12 -14.70 -19.91
CA ALA A 404 -3.48 -15.85 -20.53
C ALA A 404 -4.48 -16.99 -20.81
N GLU A 405 -5.46 -17.19 -19.93
CA GLU A 405 -6.56 -18.15 -20.11
C GLU A 405 -7.66 -17.63 -21.05
N GLY A 406 -7.55 -16.40 -21.56
CA GLY A 406 -8.51 -15.81 -22.50
C GLY A 406 -9.87 -15.48 -21.87
N VAL A 407 -9.94 -15.34 -20.55
CA VAL A 407 -11.16 -14.96 -19.82
C VAL A 407 -11.53 -13.50 -20.08
N VAL A 408 -10.51 -12.64 -20.19
CA VAL A 408 -10.61 -11.19 -20.42
C VAL A 408 -9.37 -10.68 -21.16
N THR A 409 -9.48 -9.53 -21.81
CA THR A 409 -8.33 -8.79 -22.36
C THR A 409 -7.66 -7.90 -21.31
N VAL A 410 -6.44 -7.43 -21.58
CA VAL A 410 -5.73 -6.45 -20.73
C VAL A 410 -6.59 -5.20 -20.46
N GLU A 411 -7.22 -4.63 -21.49
CA GLU A 411 -8.08 -3.44 -21.35
C GLU A 411 -9.32 -3.71 -20.48
N GLU A 412 -9.88 -4.91 -20.56
CA GLU A 412 -11.07 -5.28 -19.78
C GLU A 412 -10.72 -5.50 -18.31
N VAL A 413 -9.57 -6.12 -18.00
CA VAL A 413 -9.06 -6.23 -16.61
C VAL A 413 -8.94 -4.83 -16.01
N ASP A 414 -8.25 -3.93 -16.70
CA ASP A 414 -8.04 -2.57 -16.21
C ASP A 414 -9.36 -1.81 -16.09
N ARG A 415 -10.29 -1.97 -17.04
CA ARG A 415 -11.63 -1.37 -16.95
C ARG A 415 -12.37 -1.82 -15.70
N ILE A 416 -12.33 -3.11 -15.36
CA ILE A 416 -12.96 -3.66 -14.15
C ILE A 416 -12.33 -3.05 -12.89
N VAL A 417 -11.01 -2.95 -12.85
CA VAL A 417 -10.28 -2.36 -11.72
C VAL A 417 -10.63 -0.87 -11.59
N GLU A 418 -10.54 -0.09 -12.66
CA GLU A 418 -10.75 1.36 -12.64
C GLU A 418 -12.18 1.78 -12.33
N THR A 419 -13.17 1.03 -12.82
CA THR A 419 -14.59 1.42 -12.70
C THR A 419 -15.28 0.84 -11.47
N SER A 420 -14.66 -0.12 -10.77
CA SER A 420 -15.26 -0.74 -9.60
C SER A 420 -14.29 -0.91 -8.42
N MET A 421 -13.16 -1.58 -8.61
CA MET A 421 -12.29 -1.96 -7.48
C MET A 421 -11.51 -0.76 -6.93
N GLY A 422 -10.89 0.02 -7.82
CA GLY A 422 -10.08 1.19 -7.51
C GLY A 422 -10.83 2.24 -6.68
N PRO A 423 -12.01 2.72 -7.09
CA PRO A 423 -12.78 3.69 -6.32
C PRO A 423 -13.12 3.20 -4.90
N ARG A 424 -13.43 1.91 -4.73
CA ARG A 424 -13.68 1.30 -3.41
C ARG A 424 -12.41 1.26 -2.55
N TRP A 425 -11.28 0.92 -3.14
CA TRP A 425 -9.98 0.88 -2.44
C TRP A 425 -9.46 2.27 -2.06
N ALA A 426 -9.78 3.29 -2.85
CA ALA A 426 -9.43 4.67 -2.54
C ALA A 426 -10.09 5.14 -1.23
N VAL A 427 -11.32 4.70 -0.94
CA VAL A 427 -12.05 5.09 0.26
C VAL A 427 -11.81 4.15 1.46
N ALA A 428 -11.61 2.85 1.21
CA ALA A 428 -11.44 1.83 2.24
C ALA A 428 -10.57 0.66 1.78
N GLY A 429 -9.57 0.31 2.60
CA GLY A 429 -8.75 -0.88 2.38
C GLY A 429 -9.55 -2.19 2.51
N PRO A 430 -8.98 -3.33 2.07
CA PRO A 430 -9.71 -4.59 1.86
C PRO A 430 -10.46 -5.06 3.11
N PHE A 431 -9.80 -5.09 4.28
CA PHE A 431 -10.46 -5.53 5.52
C PHE A 431 -11.63 -4.64 5.92
N ARG A 432 -11.54 -3.33 5.74
CA ARG A 432 -12.65 -2.40 6.05
C ARG A 432 -13.81 -2.61 5.08
N SER A 433 -13.51 -2.78 3.79
CA SER A 433 -14.51 -2.97 2.74
C SER A 433 -15.26 -4.30 2.91
N TYR A 434 -14.56 -5.41 3.13
CA TYR A 434 -15.20 -6.70 3.34
C TYR A 434 -15.87 -6.82 4.72
N HIS A 435 -15.34 -6.16 5.75
CA HIS A 435 -16.06 -6.05 7.02
C HIS A 435 -17.39 -5.32 6.85
N ALA A 436 -17.43 -4.22 6.09
CA ALA A 436 -18.68 -3.55 5.77
C ALA A 436 -19.62 -4.43 4.93
N GLY A 437 -19.08 -5.23 4.01
CA GLY A 437 -19.84 -6.17 3.19
C GLY A 437 -20.58 -7.25 3.99
N GLY A 438 -20.17 -7.56 5.21
CA GLY A 438 -20.88 -8.46 6.12
C GLY A 438 -21.90 -7.79 7.04
N GLY A 439 -22.16 -6.49 6.86
CA GLY A 439 -23.14 -5.75 7.65
C GLY A 439 -22.82 -5.72 9.15
N LYS A 440 -23.84 -5.91 10.01
CA LYS A 440 -23.69 -5.90 11.48
C LYS A 440 -22.76 -7.00 12.00
N GLY A 441 -22.68 -8.13 11.30
CA GLY A 441 -21.82 -9.26 11.67
C GLY A 441 -20.37 -9.14 11.17
N GLY A 442 -20.05 -8.06 10.46
CA GLY A 442 -18.69 -7.76 10.02
C GLY A 442 -18.10 -8.83 9.11
N LEU A 443 -16.77 -8.93 9.13
CA LEU A 443 -16.02 -9.85 8.27
C LEU A 443 -16.38 -11.33 8.53
N GLU A 444 -16.75 -11.69 9.76
CA GLU A 444 -17.15 -13.07 10.10
C GLU A 444 -18.43 -13.47 9.36
N ALA A 445 -19.46 -12.62 9.40
CA ALA A 445 -20.70 -12.87 8.65
C ALA A 445 -20.48 -12.87 7.12
N PHE A 446 -19.56 -12.03 6.63
CA PHE A 446 -19.18 -12.05 5.22
C PHE A 446 -18.65 -13.44 4.80
N PHE A 447 -17.69 -14.00 5.55
CA PHE A 447 -17.16 -15.33 5.28
C PHE A 447 -18.14 -16.47 5.60
N ALA A 448 -19.03 -16.32 6.58
CA ALA A 448 -20.09 -17.30 6.81
C ALA A 448 -21.05 -17.41 5.61
N ASN A 449 -21.31 -16.29 4.93
CA ASN A 449 -22.24 -16.23 3.80
C ASN A 449 -21.60 -16.64 2.47
N ILE A 450 -20.41 -16.12 2.16
CA ILE A 450 -19.77 -16.31 0.84
C ILE A 450 -18.39 -16.97 0.90
N GLY A 451 -17.96 -17.48 2.06
CA GLY A 451 -16.64 -18.06 2.23
C GLY A 451 -16.36 -19.25 1.31
N GLY A 452 -17.38 -20.06 0.99
CA GLY A 452 -17.24 -21.13 0.01
C GLY A 452 -16.93 -20.62 -1.40
N THR A 453 -17.57 -19.53 -1.83
CA THR A 453 -17.27 -18.88 -3.12
C THR A 453 -15.86 -18.27 -3.12
N VAL A 454 -15.49 -17.60 -2.03
CA VAL A 454 -14.13 -17.02 -1.89
C VAL A 454 -13.07 -18.11 -1.97
N GLN A 455 -13.26 -19.23 -1.27
CA GLN A 455 -12.36 -20.38 -1.31
C GLN A 455 -12.25 -20.97 -2.72
N GLY A 456 -13.39 -21.11 -3.42
CA GLY A 456 -13.40 -21.58 -4.81
C GLY A 456 -12.56 -20.68 -5.73
N CYS A 457 -12.70 -19.36 -5.61
CA CYS A 457 -11.87 -18.42 -6.35
C CYS A 457 -10.37 -18.56 -6.01
N TRP A 458 -10.02 -18.72 -4.72
CA TRP A 458 -8.62 -18.91 -4.32
C TRP A 458 -7.99 -20.20 -4.83
N GLU A 459 -8.79 -21.26 -4.99
CA GLU A 459 -8.33 -22.53 -5.54
C GLU A 459 -8.08 -22.45 -7.05
N ASP A 460 -8.90 -21.66 -7.75
CA ASP A 460 -8.83 -21.42 -9.19
C ASP A 460 -7.76 -20.37 -9.58
N SER A 461 -7.32 -19.53 -8.64
CA SER A 461 -6.36 -18.44 -8.90
C SER A 461 -5.03 -18.89 -9.49
N GLY A 462 -4.49 -18.00 -10.32
CA GLY A 462 -3.27 -18.16 -11.08
C GLY A 462 -1.99 -18.30 -10.25
N ARG A 463 -1.03 -19.04 -10.82
CA ARG A 463 0.27 -19.35 -10.21
C ARG A 463 1.45 -19.06 -11.14
N GLU A 464 1.25 -18.13 -12.05
CA GLU A 464 2.14 -17.76 -13.15
C GLU A 464 3.45 -17.25 -12.59
N ASN A 465 4.53 -17.71 -13.20
CA ASN A 465 5.88 -17.22 -12.97
C ASN A 465 6.35 -16.48 -14.20
N VAL A 466 7.29 -15.57 -14.00
CA VAL A 466 8.01 -14.97 -15.13
C VAL A 466 8.83 -16.07 -15.80
N GLY A 467 8.64 -16.23 -17.10
CA GLY A 467 9.18 -17.27 -17.95
C GLY A 467 8.18 -18.35 -18.36
N ASP A 468 6.93 -18.30 -17.88
CA ASP A 468 5.94 -19.36 -18.13
C ASP A 468 5.23 -19.24 -19.51
N GLY A 469 5.54 -18.22 -20.31
CA GLY A 469 5.10 -18.10 -21.71
C GLY A 469 3.88 -17.19 -21.93
N TRP A 470 3.30 -16.62 -20.87
CA TRP A 470 2.22 -15.63 -20.97
C TRP A 470 2.70 -14.27 -21.51
N GLU A 471 4.01 -14.01 -21.45
CA GLU A 471 4.63 -12.71 -21.68
C GLU A 471 4.33 -12.14 -23.06
N GLU A 472 4.49 -12.97 -24.11
CA GLU A 472 4.38 -12.50 -25.49
C GLU A 472 2.98 -11.90 -25.73
N GLU A 473 1.95 -12.63 -25.32
CA GLU A 473 0.56 -12.25 -25.55
C GLU A 473 0.15 -11.06 -24.68
N VAL A 474 0.43 -11.11 -23.37
CA VAL A 474 0.07 -10.01 -22.46
C VAL A 474 0.82 -8.73 -22.84
N PHE A 475 2.11 -8.81 -23.18
CA PHE A 475 2.87 -7.63 -23.60
C PHE A 475 2.40 -7.09 -24.95
N ARG A 476 1.98 -7.96 -25.87
CA ARG A 476 1.39 -7.54 -27.15
C ARG A 476 0.10 -6.77 -26.93
N GLN A 477 -0.86 -7.34 -26.17
CA GLN A 477 -2.11 -6.65 -25.83
C GLN A 477 -1.86 -5.32 -25.12
N THR A 478 -0.94 -5.28 -24.15
CA THR A 478 -0.60 -4.06 -23.41
C THR A 478 -0.06 -2.95 -24.34
N ARG A 479 0.84 -3.31 -25.27
CA ARG A 479 1.38 -2.35 -26.25
C ARG A 479 0.30 -1.83 -27.19
N GLU A 480 -0.59 -2.70 -27.66
CA GLU A 480 -1.68 -2.33 -28.57
C GLU A 480 -2.72 -1.42 -27.90
N ALA A 481 -3.03 -1.69 -26.63
CA ALA A 481 -3.99 -0.93 -25.85
C ALA A 481 -3.49 0.47 -25.49
N TYR A 482 -2.25 0.57 -24.98
CA TYR A 482 -1.80 1.77 -24.27
C TYR A 482 -0.70 2.55 -24.95
N GLY A 483 0.17 1.90 -25.73
CA GLY A 483 1.35 2.56 -26.30
C GLY A 483 2.13 3.34 -25.24
N GLU A 484 2.36 4.64 -25.50
CA GLU A 484 2.97 5.56 -24.53
C GLU A 484 1.91 6.21 -23.64
N VAL A 485 2.13 6.20 -22.32
CA VAL A 485 1.16 6.64 -21.31
C VAL A 485 1.47 8.06 -20.81
N ASP A 486 0.44 8.92 -20.73
CA ASP A 486 0.53 10.26 -20.15
C ASP A 486 0.58 10.21 -18.60
N VAL A 487 1.80 10.15 -18.06
CA VAL A 487 2.05 10.14 -16.62
C VAL A 487 1.63 11.44 -15.92
N ALA A 488 1.63 12.58 -16.63
CA ALA A 488 1.23 13.87 -16.06
C ALA A 488 -0.28 13.93 -15.81
N MET A 489 -1.08 13.36 -16.71
CA MET A 489 -2.52 13.19 -16.50
C MET A 489 -2.81 12.30 -15.29
N ARG A 490 -2.14 11.14 -15.19
CA ARG A 490 -2.25 10.22 -14.04
C ARG A 490 -1.98 10.94 -12.71
N ASP A 491 -0.88 11.67 -12.63
CA ASP A 491 -0.46 12.35 -11.39
C ASP A 491 -1.44 13.46 -10.99
N ARG A 492 -1.91 14.23 -11.97
CA ARG A 492 -2.93 15.26 -11.76
C ARG A 492 -4.24 14.67 -11.23
N ILE A 493 -4.73 13.58 -11.81
CA ILE A 493 -5.98 12.94 -11.36
C ILE A 493 -5.79 12.37 -9.95
N THR A 494 -4.68 11.65 -9.72
CA THR A 494 -4.34 11.05 -8.42
C THR A 494 -4.32 12.10 -7.31
N LYS A 495 -3.69 13.26 -7.56
CA LYS A 495 -3.67 14.36 -6.60
C LYS A 495 -5.07 14.83 -6.21
N ARG A 496 -5.98 14.95 -7.18
CA ARG A 496 -7.38 15.40 -6.94
C ARG A 496 -8.18 14.38 -6.15
N VAL A 497 -7.98 13.10 -6.45
CA VAL A 497 -8.58 12.00 -5.67
C VAL A 497 -8.12 12.07 -4.21
N LEU A 498 -6.81 12.26 -3.97
CA LEU A 498 -6.26 12.39 -2.61
C LEU A 498 -6.78 13.63 -1.88
N GLU A 499 -6.87 14.77 -2.56
CA GLU A 499 -7.42 16.02 -2.02
C GLU A 499 -8.87 15.83 -1.55
N VAL A 500 -9.74 15.30 -2.41
CA VAL A 500 -11.15 15.05 -2.08
C VAL A 500 -11.30 14.05 -0.92
N ILE A 501 -10.51 12.98 -0.90
CA ILE A 501 -10.53 12.01 0.20
C ILE A 501 -10.13 12.67 1.53
N ALA A 502 -9.12 13.53 1.51
CA ALA A 502 -8.67 14.24 2.71
C ALA A 502 -9.75 15.23 3.21
N GLU A 503 -10.36 16.00 2.30
CA GLU A 503 -11.46 16.91 2.60
C GLU A 503 -12.63 16.18 3.27
N GLU A 504 -13.12 15.10 2.67
CA GLU A 504 -14.27 14.34 3.19
C GLU A 504 -13.97 13.64 4.52
N LYS A 505 -12.72 13.17 4.73
CA LYS A 505 -12.32 12.59 6.02
C LYS A 505 -12.21 13.63 7.13
N ASN A 506 -11.88 14.88 6.80
CA ASN A 506 -11.74 15.97 7.77
C ASN A 506 -13.05 16.70 8.08
N ARG A 507 -14.12 16.49 7.30
CA ARG A 507 -15.47 17.01 7.58
C ARG A 507 -16.17 16.32 8.76
N LYS A 508 -15.63 15.20 9.23
CA LYS A 508 -16.09 14.45 10.41
C LYS A 508 -15.40 14.93 11.67
#